data_AF-A0A9C8KVM7-F1
#
_entry.id   AF-A0A9C8KVM7-F1
#
_cell.length_a   1.000
_cell.length_b   1.000
_cell.length_c   1.000
_cell.angle_alpha   90.00
_cell.angle_beta   90.00
_cell.angle_gamma   90.00
#
_symmetry.space_group_name_H-M   'P 1'
#
loop_
_entity.id
_entity.type
_entity.pdbx_description
1 polymer ?
#
loop_
_entity_poly.entity_id
_entity_poly.type
_entity_poly.pdbx_seq_one_letter_code
_entity_poly.pdbx_strand_id
1 'polypeptide(L)' 'MNITLSADEKLIKRAREYAKQHRSSLNNLIRAYLEQITGEMDGDRAAEEFTILCREYAGESAPGYHFNRAEENRRK' A
#
# COMPACT_ATOMS: atom_id res chain seq x y z
N MET A 1 -18.67 -3.08 11.47
CA MET A 1 -18.55 -3.53 12.86
C MET A 1 -17.70 -2.54 13.63
N ASN A 2 -18.00 -2.28 14.91
CA ASN A 2 -17.18 -1.39 15.76
C ASN A 2 -16.22 -2.24 16.61
N ILE A 3 -14.97 -1.79 16.70
CA ILE A 3 -13.95 -2.42 17.55
C ILE A 3 -13.54 -1.44 18.65
N THR A 4 -13.24 -1.96 19.84
CA THR A 4 -12.62 -1.19 20.92
C THR A 4 -11.13 -1.51 20.93
N LEU A 5 -10.30 -0.49 20.77
CA LEU A 5 -8.84 -0.62 20.77
C LEU A 5 -8.27 0.10 21.99
N SER A 6 -7.63 -0.65 22.88
CA SER A 6 -6.84 -0.09 23.99
C SER A 6 -5.45 0.28 23.50
N ALA A 7 -5.05 1.54 23.68
CA ALA A 7 -3.73 2.05 23.31
C ALA A 7 -3.32 3.20 24.23
N ASP A 8 -2.04 3.54 24.22
CA ASP A 8 -1.50 4.69 24.96
C ASP A 8 -2.18 6.01 24.53
N GLU A 9 -2.52 6.87 25.50
CA GLU A 9 -3.26 8.10 25.25
C GLU A 9 -2.45 9.11 24.40
N LYS A 10 -1.14 9.21 24.63
CA LYS A 10 -0.27 10.10 23.84
C LYS A 10 -0.16 9.62 22.41
N LEU A 11 -0.12 8.30 22.20
CA LEU A 11 -0.18 7.70 20.86
C LEU A 11 -1.48 8.05 20.15
N ILE A 12 -2.64 7.89 20.79
CA ILE A 12 -3.95 8.24 20.21
C ILE A 12 -3.99 9.72 19.84
N LYS A 13 -3.49 10.61 20.69
CA LYS A 13 -3.45 12.05 20.42
C LYS A 13 -2.61 12.36 19.18
N ARG A 14 -1.37 11.85 19.12
CA ARG A 14 -0.47 12.04 17.97
C ARG A 14 -1.07 11.50 16.68
N ALA A 15 -1.69 10.32 16.73
CA ALA A 15 -2.30 9.70 15.56
C ALA A 15 -3.50 10.51 15.03
N ARG A 16 -4.30 11.12 15.92
CA ARG A 16 -5.39 12.04 15.53
C ARG A 16 -4.87 13.33 14.90
N GLU A 17 -3.81 13.91 15.46
CA GLU A 17 -3.17 15.11 14.89
C GLU A 17 -2.64 14.83 13.48
N TYR A 18 -1.94 13.69 13.31
CA TYR A 18 -1.49 13.22 12.01
C TYR A 18 -2.66 13.04 11.03
N ALA A 19 -3.71 12.31 11.43
CA ALA A 19 -4.89 12.12 10.58
C ALA A 19 -5.50 13.45 10.12
N LYS A 20 -5.59 14.44 11.01
CA LYS A 20 -6.13 15.78 10.69
C LYS A 20 -5.27 16.52 9.67
N GLN A 21 -3.95 16.45 9.80
CA GLN A 21 -3.02 17.05 8.82
C GLN A 21 -3.20 16.44 7.42
N HIS A 22 -3.54 15.15 7.37
CA HIS A 22 -3.80 14.41 6.14
C HIS A 22 -5.30 14.39 5.73
N ARG A 23 -6.12 15.32 6.26
CA ARG A 23 -7.56 15.43 5.95
C ARG A 23 -8.35 14.11 6.13
N SER A 24 -7.96 13.32 7.13
CA SER A 24 -8.51 12.01 7.44
C SER A 24 -8.91 11.89 8.92
N SER A 25 -9.27 10.70 9.37
CA SER A 25 -9.57 10.38 10.77
C SER A 25 -8.76 9.18 11.25
N LEU A 26 -8.54 9.07 12.57
CA LEU A 26 -7.87 7.91 13.16
C LEU A 26 -8.54 6.58 12.74
N ASN A 27 -9.88 6.54 12.72
CA ASN A 27 -10.61 5.34 12.31
C ASN A 27 -10.37 5.00 10.84
N ASN A 28 -10.22 5.99 9.96
CA ASN A 28 -9.90 5.75 8.55
C ASN A 28 -8.48 5.23 8.37
N LEU A 29 -7.52 5.75 9.14
CA LEU A 29 -6.15 5.23 9.13
C LEU A 29 -6.08 3.78 9.61
N ILE A 30 -6.79 3.46 10.70
CA ILE A 30 -6.89 2.09 11.22
C ILE A 30 -7.54 1.18 10.17
N ARG A 31 -8.63 1.61 9.54
CA ARG A 31 -9.30 0.83 8.49
C ARG A 31 -8.36 0.56 7.31
N ALA A 32 -7.73 1.60 6.77
CA ALA A 32 -6.80 1.45 5.64
C ALA A 32 -5.62 0.53 5.99
N TYR A 33 -5.11 0.60 7.23
CA TYR A 33 -4.06 -0.29 7.69
C TYR A 33 -4.55 -1.75 7.79
N LEU A 34 -5.76 -1.96 8.29
CA LEU A 34 -6.37 -3.29 8.36
C LEU A 34 -6.58 -3.87 6.95
N GLU A 35 -7.14 -3.09 6.02
CA GLU A 35 -7.31 -3.48 4.61
C GLU A 35 -5.97 -3.86 3.96
N GLN A 36 -4.93 -3.06 4.21
CA GLN A 36 -3.57 -3.33 3.71
C GLN A 36 -3.02 -4.66 4.24
N ILE A 37 -3.15 -4.96 5.53
CA ILE A 37 -2.59 -6.20 6.10
C ILE A 37 -3.44 -7.44 5.82
N THR A 38 -4.75 -7.29 5.59
CA THR A 38 -5.62 -8.42 5.22
C THR A 38 -5.56 -8.75 3.74
N GLY A 39 -4.74 -8.02 2.96
CA GLY A 39 -4.63 -8.25 1.53
C GLY A 39 -5.86 -7.80 0.75
N GLU A 40 -6.72 -6.98 1.35
CA GLU A 40 -7.66 -6.15 0.60
C GLU A 40 -6.87 -4.94 0.05
N MET A 41 -5.79 -5.20 -0.69
CA MET A 41 -5.38 -4.24 -1.70
C MET A 41 -6.48 -4.28 -2.74
N ASP A 42 -7.37 -3.30 -2.64
CA ASP A 42 -8.32 -2.96 -3.69
C ASP A 42 -7.57 -3.06 -5.03
N GLY A 43 -8.04 -3.96 -5.90
CA GLY A 43 -7.40 -4.19 -7.20
C GLY A 43 -7.26 -2.89 -7.98
N ASP A 44 -8.17 -1.94 -7.76
CA ASP A 44 -8.13 -0.61 -8.35
C ASP A 44 -6.95 0.22 -7.81
N ARG A 45 -6.66 0.12 -6.51
CA ARG A 45 -5.51 0.81 -5.90
C ARG A 45 -4.19 0.18 -6.32
N ALA A 46 -4.14 -1.14 -6.46
CA ALA A 46 -2.97 -1.84 -7.00
C ALA A 46 -2.72 -1.46 -8.47
N ALA A 47 -3.78 -1.35 -9.27
CA ALA A 47 -3.70 -0.93 -10.67
C ALA A 47 -3.30 0.54 -10.81
N GLU A 48 -3.79 1.41 -9.93
CA GLU A 48 -3.42 2.83 -9.88
C GLU A 48 -1.94 3.01 -9.53
N GLU A 49 -1.47 2.32 -8.48
CA GLU A 49 -0.06 2.31 -8.09
C GLU A 49 0.83 1.77 -9.21
N PHE A 50 0.44 0.66 -9.83
CA PHE A 50 1.14 0.11 -11.00
C PHE A 50 1.23 1.13 -12.14
N THR A 51 0.14 1.84 -12.42
CA THR A 51 0.10 2.87 -13.47
C THR A 51 1.04 4.03 -13.18
N ILE A 52 1.10 4.50 -11.93
CA ILE A 52 2.03 5.55 -11.49
C ILE A 52 3.46 5.07 -11.68
N LEU A 53 3.80 3.88 -11.18
CA LEU A 53 5.15 3.33 -11.27
C LEU A 53 5.62 3.19 -12.72
N CYS A 54 4.77 2.68 -13.62
CA CYS A 54 5.10 2.56 -15.04
C CYS A 54 5.27 3.90 -15.76
N ARG A 55 4.63 4.97 -15.28
CA ARG A 55 4.73 6.30 -15.89
C ARG A 55 5.93 7.08 -15.38
N GLU A 56 6.20 6.99 -14.08
CA GLU A 56 7.20 7.80 -13.41
C GLU A 56 8.61 7.20 -13.44
N TYR A 57 8.71 5.87 -13.53
CA TYR A 57 9.98 5.16 -13.44
C TYR A 57 10.23 4.34 -14.70
N ALA A 58 11.44 4.46 -15.24
CA ALA A 58 11.94 3.57 -16.28
C ALA A 58 12.38 2.23 -15.64
N GLY A 59 12.20 1.12 -16.36
CA GLY A 59 12.72 -0.17 -15.90
C GLY A 59 14.26 -0.21 -15.93
N GLU A 60 14.85 -0.91 -14.97
CA GLU A 60 16.32 -1.11 -14.86
C GLU A 60 16.73 -2.49 -15.38
N SER A 61 16.19 -2.90 -16.53
CA SER A 61 16.57 -4.18 -17.14
C SER A 61 18.02 -4.12 -17.64
N ALA A 62 18.76 -5.21 -17.46
CA ALA A 62 20.13 -5.31 -17.98
C ALA A 62 20.17 -5.04 -19.50
N PRO A 63 21.25 -4.44 -20.04
CA PRO A 63 21.39 -4.23 -21.47
C PRO A 63 21.19 -5.52 -22.26
N GLY A 64 20.32 -5.49 -23.28
CA GLY A 64 19.99 -6.65 -24.11
C GLY A 64 19.03 -7.67 -23.47
N TYR A 65 18.50 -7.38 -22.27
CA TYR A 65 17.49 -8.22 -21.67
C TYR A 65 16.19 -8.21 -22.49
N HIS A 66 15.73 -9.40 -22.85
CA HIS A 66 14.43 -9.64 -23.44
C HIS A 66 13.68 -10.64 -22.59
N PHE A 67 12.48 -10.26 -22.14
CA PHE A 67 11.63 -11.14 -21.36
C PHE A 67 11.29 -12.41 -22.15
N ASN A 68 11.60 -13.57 -21.57
CA ASN A 68 11.22 -14.88 -22.10
C ASN A 68 10.39 -15.65 -21.06
N ARG A 69 9.09 -15.81 -21.34
CA ARG A 69 8.15 -16.47 -20.42
C ARG A 69 8.56 -17.89 -20.03
N ALA A 70 9.10 -18.67 -20.98
CA ALA A 70 9.49 -20.07 -20.73
C ALA A 70 10.78 -20.16 -19.89
N GLU A 71 11.65 -19.18 -19.98
CA GLU A 71 12.83 -19.08 -19.13
C GLU A 71 12.47 -18.67 -17.71
N GLU A 72 11.65 -17.63 -17.54
CA GLU A 72 11.23 -17.15 -16.21
C GLU A 72 10.38 -18.17 -15.44
N ASN A 73 9.49 -18.89 -16.12
CA ASN A 73 8.72 -19.97 -15.47
C ASN A 73 9.59 -21.12 -14.96
N ARG A 74 10.79 -21.33 -15.53
CA ARG A 74 11.74 -22.33 -15.04
C ARG A 74 12.57 -21.84 -13.85
N ARG A 75 12.57 -20.53 -13.57
CA ARG A 75 13.28 -19.88 -12.44
C ARG A 75 12.42 -19.75 -11.17
N LYS A 76 11.11 -20.01 -11.26
CA LYS A 76 10.19 -20.10 -10.11
C LYS A 76 10.33 -21.44 -9.40
#